data_AF-A0A382S9T1-F1
#
_entry.id   AF-A0A382S9T1-F1
#
_cell.length_a   1.000
_cell.length_b   1.000
_cell.length_c   1.000
_cell.angle_alpha   90.00
_cell.angle_beta   90.00
_cell.angle_gamma   90.00
#
_symmetry.space_group_name_H-M   'P 1'
#
loop_
_entity.id
_entity.type
_entity.pdbx_description
1 polymer ?
#
loop_
_entity_poly.entity_id
_entity_poly.type
_entity_poly.pdbx_seq_one_letter_code
_entity_poly.pdbx_strand_id
1 'polypeptide(L)' 'MIIDSHTHILPPDVISDMPKFMSNDKTLYNLFHNGGKLGTADSLLNSMDQNNVDFSVVMGMGWA' A
#
# COMPACT_ATOMS: atom_id res chain seq x y z
N MET A 1 17.29 15.65 -2.48
CA MET A 1 16.07 15.68 -1.67
C MET A 1 14.87 15.46 -2.57
N ILE A 2 14.51 14.19 -2.76
CA ILE A 2 13.34 13.72 -3.47
C ILE A 2 12.27 13.40 -2.41
N ILE A 3 11.07 13.95 -2.60
CA ILE A 3 9.92 13.68 -1.73
C ILE A 3 8.85 13.05 -2.59
N ASP A 4 8.45 11.84 -2.22
CA ASP A 4 7.23 11.21 -2.70
C ASP A 4 6.06 11.64 -1.81
N SER A 5 5.27 12.58 -2.30
CA SER A 5 4.14 13.14 -1.55
C SER A 5 2.92 12.23 -1.49
N HIS A 6 2.91 11.08 -2.17
CA HIS A 6 1.72 10.23 -2.25
C HIS A 6 2.07 8.77 -2.47
N THR A 7 2.09 8.00 -1.38
CA THR A 7 2.17 6.54 -1.46
C THR A 7 1.14 5.86 -0.57
N HIS A 8 0.84 4.60 -0.90
CA HIS A 8 -0.04 3.74 -0.11
C HIS A 8 0.68 2.44 0.24
N ILE A 9 0.56 2.05 1.50
CA ILE A 9 0.98 0.75 2.02
C ILE A 9 -0.20 0.08 2.72
N LEU A 10 -0.13 -1.23 2.86
CA LEU A 10 -1.08 -2.04 3.62
C LEU A 10 -0.36 -2.72 4.79
N PRO A 11 -1.04 -2.88 5.95
CA PRO A 11 -0.51 -3.71 7.02
C PRO A 11 -0.26 -5.15 6.55
N PRO A 12 0.80 -5.83 7.02
CA PRO A 12 1.08 -7.22 6.67
C PRO A 12 -0.11 -8.16 6.91
N ASP A 13 -0.85 -7.95 8.00
CA ASP A 13 -2.01 -8.78 8.35
C ASP A 13 -3.15 -8.62 7.32
N VAL A 14 -3.34 -7.41 6.77
CA VAL A 14 -4.32 -7.16 5.70
C VAL A 14 -3.92 -7.88 4.42
N ILE A 15 -2.64 -7.85 4.07
CA ILE A 15 -2.10 -8.58 2.91
C ILE A 15 -2.25 -10.09 3.11
N SER A 16 -1.97 -10.60 4.31
CA SER A 16 -2.00 -12.02 4.61
C SER A 16 -3.40 -12.64 4.55
N ASP A 17 -4.44 -11.83 4.79
CA ASP A 17 -5.85 -12.23 4.74
C ASP A 17 -6.66 -11.31 3.81
N MET A 18 -6.06 -10.94 2.67
CA MET A 18 -6.65 -10.02 1.70
C MET A 18 -8.09 -10.40 1.29
N PRO A 19 -8.44 -11.69 1.09
CA PRO A 19 -9.81 -12.08 0.76
C PRO A 19 -10.85 -11.68 1.82
N LYS A 20 -10.52 -11.76 3.12
CA LYS A 20 -11.40 -11.32 4.21
C LYS A 20 -11.65 -9.82 4.17
N PHE A 21 -10.63 -9.03 3.87
CA PHE A 21 -10.80 -7.57 3.82
C PHE A 21 -11.54 -7.15 2.55
N MET A 22 -11.24 -7.76 1.39
CA MET A 22 -11.93 -7.48 0.13
C MET A 22 -13.41 -7.91 0.16
N SER A 23 -13.79 -8.92 0.94
CA SER A 23 -15.20 -9.30 1.07
C SER A 23 -16.02 -8.28 1.86
N ASN A 24 -15.37 -7.45 2.68
CA ASN A 24 -16.01 -6.48 3.57
C ASN A 24 -15.87 -5.03 3.10
N ASP A 25 -14.91 -4.73 2.22
CA ASP A 25 -14.62 -3.37 1.74
C ASP A 25 -14.65 -3.31 0.21
N LYS A 26 -15.55 -2.48 -0.33
CA LYS A 26 -15.74 -2.37 -1.79
C LYS A 26 -14.58 -1.65 -2.46
N THR A 27 -13.96 -0.69 -1.78
CA THR A 27 -12.81 0.03 -2.33
C THR A 27 -11.62 -0.90 -2.47
N LEU A 28 -11.34 -1.69 -1.44
CA LEU A 28 -10.27 -2.68 -1.44
C LEU A 28 -10.52 -3.75 -2.50
N TYR A 29 -11.75 -4.26 -2.62
CA TYR A 29 -12.11 -5.17 -3.70
C TYR A 29 -11.80 -4.55 -5.07
N ASN A 30 -12.32 -3.35 -5.35
CA ASN A 30 -12.17 -2.70 -6.66
C ASN A 30 -10.69 -2.41 -7.01
N LEU A 31 -9.85 -2.11 -6.02
CA LEU A 31 -8.43 -1.82 -6.25
C LEU A 31 -7.59 -3.08 -6.47
N PHE A 32 -7.93 -4.20 -5.80
CA PHE A 32 -7.03 -5.35 -5.69
C PHE A 32 -7.56 -6.66 -6.26
N HIS A 33 -8.84 -6.76 -6.66
CA HIS A 33 -9.44 -8.02 -7.13
C HIS A 33 -8.73 -8.65 -8.34
N ASN A 34 -8.02 -7.84 -9.14
CA ASN A 34 -7.28 -8.28 -10.33
C ASN A 34 -5.75 -8.34 -10.13
N GLY A 35 -5.27 -8.47 -8.89
CA GLY A 35 -3.84 -8.66 -8.62
C GLY A 35 -3.02 -7.36 -8.62
N GLY A 36 -3.54 -6.32 -7.96
CA GLY A 36 -2.82 -5.05 -7.77
C GLY A 36 -1.52 -5.21 -6.97
N LYS A 37 -0.57 -4.28 -7.14
CA LYS A 37 0.68 -4.26 -6.36
C LYS A 37 0.36 -3.96 -4.90
N LEU A 38 0.85 -4.81 -4.00
CA LEU A 38 0.75 -4.65 -2.56
C LEU A 38 2.10 -4.21 -2.01
N GLY A 39 2.09 -3.26 -1.09
CA GLY A 39 3.31 -2.76 -0.44
C GLY A 39 3.14 -2.72 1.07
N THR A 40 4.14 -3.19 1.80
CA THR A 40 4.32 -2.96 3.25
C THR A 40 5.26 -1.78 3.49
N ALA A 41 5.38 -1.35 4.75
CA ALA A 41 6.40 -0.38 5.15
C ALA A 41 7.82 -0.83 4.76
N ASP A 42 8.18 -2.11 4.97
CA ASP A 42 9.51 -2.62 4.60
C ASP A 42 9.74 -2.57 3.09
N SER A 43 8.73 -2.89 2.29
CA SER A 43 8.84 -2.80 0.83
C SER A 43 8.97 -1.35 0.35
N LEU A 44 8.32 -0.40 1.04
CA LEU A 44 8.45 1.02 0.77
C LEU A 44 9.86 1.51 1.07
N LEU A 45 10.43 1.15 2.23
CA LEU A 45 11.81 1.51 2.59
C LEU A 45 12.82 0.97 1.57
N ASN A 46 12.71 -0.30 1.18
CA ASN A 46 13.56 -0.87 0.13
C ASN A 46 13.43 -0.12 -1.20
N SER A 47 12.21 0.26 -1.58
CA SER A 47 11.97 1.06 -2.79
C SER A 47 12.56 2.47 -2.67
N MET A 48 12.45 3.10 -1.49
CA MET A 48 13.03 4.42 -1.25
C MET A 48 14.56 4.39 -1.41
N ASP A 49 15.22 3.39 -0.82
CA ASP A 49 16.67 3.19 -0.95
C ASP A 49 17.10 2.98 -2.41
N GLN A 50 16.37 2.14 -3.15
CA GLN A 50 16.67 1.84 -4.56
C GLN A 50 16.50 3.06 -5.47
N ASN A 51 15.59 3.98 -5.13
CA ASN A 51 15.22 5.11 -5.96
C ASN A 51 15.76 6.45 -5.45
N ASN A 52 16.54 6.44 -4.37
CA ASN A 52 17.05 7.64 -3.69
C ASN A 52 15.92 8.62 -3.28
N VAL A 53 14.81 8.09 -2.75
CA VAL A 53 13.71 8.89 -2.20
C VAL A 53 14.00 9.17 -0.72
N ASP A 54 14.15 10.44 -0.36
CA ASP A 54 14.50 10.85 1.00
C ASP A 54 13.30 10.78 1.96
N PHE A 55 12.10 11.10 1.47
CA PHE A 55 10.87 11.08 2.26
C PHE A 55 9.68 10.59 1.44
N SER A 56 8.82 9.78 2.05
CA SER A 56 7.52 9.41 1.49
C SER A 56 6.40 9.75 2.46
N VAL A 57 5.31 10.31 1.96
CA VAL A 57 4.11 10.58 2.76
C VAL A 57 3.08 9.47 2.51
N VAL A 58 2.87 8.64 3.54
CA VAL A 58 1.89 7.55 3.49
C VAL A 58 0.49 8.09 3.67
N MET A 59 -0.36 7.85 2.69
CA MET A 59 -1.77 8.20 2.73
C MET A 59 -2.60 7.04 3.33
N GLY A 60 -3.66 7.39 4.04
CA GLY A 60 -4.69 6.41 4.40
C GLY A 60 -5.31 5.81 3.14
N MET A 61 -5.72 4.54 3.22
CA MET A 61 -6.56 3.94 2.19
C MET A 61 -8.00 4.42 2.42
N GLY A 62 -8.73 4.81 1.37
CA GLY A 62 -10.16 5.12 1.51
C GLY A 62 -10.95 3.83 1.70
N TRP A 63 -11.31 3.50 2.94
CA TRP A 63 -12.13 2.33 3.26
C TRP A 63 -13.63 2.67 3.09
N ALA A 64 -14.45 1.72 2.61
CA ALA A 64 -15.89 1.89 2.37
C ALA A 64 -16.71 0.60 2.44
#